data_AF-A0A662HXX5-F1
#
_entry.id   AF-A0A662HXX5-F1
#
_cell.length_a   1.000
_cell.length_b   1.000
_cell.length_c   1.000
_cell.angle_alpha   90.00
_cell.angle_beta   90.00
_cell.angle_gamma   90.00
#
_symmetry.space_group_name_H-M   'P 1'
#
loop_
_entity.id
_entity.type
_entity.pdbx_description
1 polymer ?
#
loop_
_entity_poly.entity_id
_entity_poly.type
_entity_poly.pdbx_seq_one_letter_code
_entity_poly.pdbx_strand_id
1 'polypeptide(L)'
;DGIKRLSIYQGYVHGIMLKWVAAVTVLLALIHTWIVFASIPMIMQPFNFLQGVTAFTGMIYAFLIISALYSLAADLSQGGAQLFLSQPISRVTYVLAWILASLGTPTLIFVLSIVLPIVVIDPSLLYLLSSSGLHLLILETLELSCFIFLVACVSKNRGATLLVGLLLFFILPFMIPLLLMMIYSPIGAQPMRDYLFEVYAVFYPFRYALISFGRNINSASYVGTTMLMLTTFALILFYSKRRLEVT
;
A
#
# COMPACT_ATOMS: atom_id res chain seq x y z
N ASP A 1 28.67 10.06 7.01
CA ASP A 1 28.16 9.26 8.14
C ASP A 1 26.68 8.88 8.09
N GLY A 2 25.75 9.81 7.85
CA GLY A 2 24.30 9.52 7.87
C GLY A 2 23.84 8.40 6.91
N ILE A 3 24.33 8.39 5.67
CA ILE A 3 23.97 7.37 4.65
C ILE A 3 24.48 5.98 5.04
N LYS A 4 25.72 5.88 5.53
CA LYS A 4 26.31 4.61 6.00
C LYS A 4 25.54 4.03 7.18
N ARG A 5 25.03 4.89 8.07
CA ARG A 5 24.17 4.48 9.18
C ARG A 5 22.82 3.99 8.67
N LEU A 6 22.18 4.73 7.76
CA LEU A 6 20.92 4.33 7.14
C LEU A 6 21.02 2.95 6.47
N SER A 7 22.11 2.67 5.74
CA SER A 7 22.29 1.38 5.06
C SER A 7 22.46 0.21 6.04
N ILE A 8 23.18 0.40 7.16
CA ILE A 8 23.30 -0.61 8.22
C ILE A 8 21.91 -0.93 8.81
N TYR A 9 21.09 0.08 9.08
CA TYR A 9 19.74 -0.12 9.61
C TYR A 9 18.80 -0.74 8.61
N GLN A 10 18.90 -0.35 7.34
CA GLN A 10 18.16 -1.05 6.29
C GLN A 10 18.54 -2.52 6.25
N GLY A 11 19.82 -2.88 6.38
CA GLY A 11 20.25 -4.28 6.46
C GLY A 11 19.61 -5.03 7.63
N TYR A 12 19.55 -4.41 8.81
CA TYR A 12 18.88 -4.98 9.98
C TYR A 12 17.38 -5.18 9.77
N VAL A 13 16.66 -4.14 9.32
CA VAL A 13 15.20 -4.19 9.11
C VAL A 13 14.86 -5.21 8.03
N HIS A 14 15.62 -5.24 6.93
CA HIS A 14 15.47 -6.29 5.91
C HIS A 14 15.76 -7.67 6.48
N GLY A 15 16.73 -7.83 7.39
CA GLY A 15 17.01 -9.09 8.07
C GLY A 15 15.81 -9.62 8.88
N ILE A 16 15.09 -8.75 9.57
CA ILE A 16 13.83 -9.10 10.27
C ILE A 16 12.77 -9.54 9.26
N MET A 17 12.64 -8.79 8.16
CA MET A 17 11.62 -9.04 7.14
C MET A 17 11.95 -10.17 6.17
N LEU A 18 13.22 -10.60 6.09
CA LEU A 18 13.76 -11.38 4.97
C LEU A 18 12.97 -12.67 4.72
N LYS A 19 12.61 -13.39 5.80
CA LYS A 19 11.85 -14.65 5.69
C LYS A 19 10.48 -14.43 5.06
N TRP A 20 9.79 -13.35 5.46
CA TRP A 20 8.47 -13.00 4.95
C TRP A 20 8.53 -12.41 3.54
N VAL A 21 9.47 -11.51 3.29
CA VAL A 21 9.70 -10.92 1.96
C VAL A 21 10.06 -12.03 0.98
N ALA A 22 10.96 -12.95 1.32
CA ALA A 22 11.32 -14.06 0.44
C ALA A 22 10.13 -14.99 0.18
N ALA A 23 9.42 -15.43 1.22
CA ALA A 23 8.28 -16.33 1.08
C ALA A 23 7.17 -15.72 0.22
N VAL A 24 6.82 -14.46 0.47
CA VAL A 24 5.76 -13.77 -0.28
C VAL A 24 6.22 -13.36 -1.67
N THR A 25 7.51 -13.04 -1.88
CA THR A 25 8.05 -12.79 -3.23
C THR A 25 8.01 -14.05 -4.10
N VAL A 26 8.36 -15.21 -3.54
CA VAL A 26 8.24 -16.50 -4.24
C VAL A 26 6.78 -16.79 -4.57
N LEU A 27 5.88 -16.60 -3.60
CA LEU A 27 4.44 -16.77 -3.80
C LEU A 27 3.88 -15.80 -4.85
N LEU A 28 4.32 -14.53 -4.83
CA LEU A 28 4.00 -13.51 -5.83
C LEU A 28 4.45 -13.92 -7.22
N ALA A 29 5.68 -14.40 -7.37
CA ALA A 29 6.23 -14.84 -8.64
C ALA A 29 5.45 -16.03 -9.19
N LEU A 30 5.12 -17.01 -8.35
CA LEU A 30 4.33 -18.18 -8.74
C LEU A 30 2.90 -17.79 -9.15
N ILE A 31 2.22 -16.95 -8.37
CA ILE A 31 0.86 -16.50 -8.66
C ILE A 31 0.85 -15.62 -9.92
N HIS A 32 1.78 -14.67 -10.06
CA HIS A 32 1.89 -13.86 -11.28
C HIS A 32 2.14 -14.73 -12.50
N THR A 33 3.07 -15.67 -12.41
CA THR A 33 3.38 -16.58 -13.51
C THR A 33 2.15 -17.41 -13.89
N TRP A 34 1.46 -17.99 -12.89
CA TRP A 34 0.23 -18.75 -13.12
C TRP A 34 -0.88 -17.89 -13.74
N ILE A 35 -1.08 -16.66 -13.24
CA ILE A 35 -2.06 -15.72 -13.80
C ILE A 35 -1.72 -15.48 -15.27
N VAL A 36 -0.49 -15.05 -15.59
CA VAL A 36 -0.05 -14.78 -16.97
C VAL A 36 -0.31 -15.99 -17.88
N PHE A 37 0.04 -17.21 -17.44
CA PHE A 37 -0.21 -18.43 -18.21
C PHE A 37 -1.70 -18.75 -18.38
N ALA A 38 -2.49 -18.67 -17.30
CA ALA A 38 -3.91 -18.98 -17.30
C ALA A 38 -4.73 -18.00 -18.16
N SER A 39 -4.19 -16.81 -18.39
CA SER A 39 -4.90 -15.73 -19.07
C SER A 39 -4.39 -15.45 -20.49
N ILE A 40 -3.49 -16.31 -21.01
CA ILE A 40 -3.15 -16.40 -22.45
C ILE A 40 -4.39 -16.46 -23.37
N PRO A 41 -5.47 -17.21 -23.04
CA PRO A 41 -6.68 -17.23 -23.88
C PRO A 41 -7.48 -15.92 -23.86
N MET A 42 -7.28 -15.07 -22.84
CA MET A 42 -7.99 -13.80 -22.63
C MET A 42 -7.23 -12.59 -23.20
N ILE A 43 -6.09 -12.81 -23.88
CA ILE A 43 -5.34 -11.76 -24.61
C ILE A 43 -6.21 -11.07 -25.67
N MET A 44 -7.30 -11.72 -26.12
CA MET A 44 -8.31 -11.14 -27.01
C MET A 44 -9.14 -10.00 -26.36
N GLN A 45 -9.12 -9.83 -25.04
CA GLN A 45 -9.72 -8.70 -24.29
C GLN A 45 -8.72 -8.09 -23.29
N PRO A 46 -7.72 -7.35 -23.78
CA PRO A 46 -6.55 -6.95 -23.01
C PRO A 46 -6.85 -6.03 -21.81
N PHE A 47 -7.94 -5.25 -21.86
CA PHE A 47 -8.29 -4.31 -20.78
C PHE A 47 -8.83 -5.01 -19.52
N ASN A 48 -9.75 -5.96 -19.68
CA ASN A 48 -10.36 -6.71 -18.56
C ASN A 48 -9.35 -7.66 -17.90
N PHE A 49 -8.47 -8.24 -18.72
CA PHE A 49 -7.32 -9.03 -18.28
C PHE A 49 -6.44 -8.24 -17.31
N LEU A 50 -5.99 -7.04 -17.73
CA LEU A 50 -4.98 -6.29 -17.01
C LEU A 50 -5.52 -5.75 -15.67
N GLN A 51 -6.82 -5.40 -15.62
CA GLN A 51 -7.49 -5.04 -14.37
C GLN A 51 -7.59 -6.21 -13.39
N GLY A 52 -7.96 -7.40 -13.86
CA GLY A 52 -8.05 -8.60 -13.02
C GLY A 52 -6.69 -8.98 -12.42
N VAL A 53 -5.63 -8.99 -13.24
CA VAL A 53 -4.27 -9.21 -12.75
C VAL A 53 -3.89 -8.16 -11.71
N THR A 54 -4.09 -6.87 -12.02
CA THR A 54 -3.72 -5.76 -11.13
C THR A 54 -4.46 -5.81 -9.79
N ALA A 55 -5.74 -6.22 -9.78
CA ALA A 55 -6.52 -6.37 -8.54
C ALA A 55 -5.99 -7.51 -7.65
N PHE A 56 -5.72 -8.70 -8.22
CA PHE A 56 -5.19 -9.84 -7.46
C PHE A 56 -3.78 -9.58 -6.93
N THR A 57 -2.93 -9.01 -7.76
CA THR A 57 -1.54 -8.73 -7.39
C THR A 57 -1.47 -7.60 -6.37
N GLY A 58 -2.39 -6.62 -6.45
CA GLY A 58 -2.61 -5.58 -5.45
C GLY A 58 -2.97 -6.12 -4.06
N MET A 59 -3.76 -7.20 -3.97
CA MET A 59 -4.08 -7.86 -2.69
C MET A 59 -2.84 -8.43 -2.01
N ILE A 60 -1.96 -9.09 -2.78
CA ILE A 60 -0.72 -9.65 -2.23
C ILE A 60 0.25 -8.53 -1.84
N TYR A 61 0.32 -7.47 -2.64
CA TYR A 61 1.07 -6.26 -2.31
C TYR A 61 0.62 -5.63 -0.98
N ALA A 62 -0.69 -5.55 -0.73
CA ALA A 62 -1.23 -5.10 0.55
C ALA A 62 -0.81 -6.01 1.73
N PHE A 63 -0.86 -7.34 1.57
CA PHE A 63 -0.41 -8.27 2.60
C PHE A 63 1.08 -8.14 2.93
N LEU A 64 1.93 -7.92 1.92
CA LEU A 64 3.35 -7.64 2.13
C LEU A 64 3.54 -6.45 3.06
N ILE A 65 2.89 -5.33 2.77
CA ILE A 65 3.05 -4.13 3.58
C ILE A 65 2.48 -4.34 4.98
N ILE A 66 1.28 -4.94 5.12
CA ILE A 66 0.70 -5.22 6.45
C ILE A 66 1.66 -6.07 7.29
N SER A 67 2.27 -7.10 6.69
CA SER A 67 3.23 -7.97 7.40
C SER A 67 4.52 -7.24 7.80
N ALA A 68 4.99 -6.32 6.95
CA ALA A 68 6.14 -5.48 7.23
C ALA A 68 5.87 -4.51 8.38
N LEU A 69 4.68 -3.89 8.40
CA LEU A 69 4.24 -2.97 9.45
C LEU A 69 3.90 -3.69 10.76
N TYR A 70 3.39 -4.91 10.69
CA TYR A 70 3.27 -5.81 11.84
C TYR A 70 4.63 -6.05 12.50
N SER A 71 5.68 -6.26 11.70
CA SER A 71 7.05 -6.46 12.18
C SER A 71 7.63 -5.19 12.80
N LEU A 72 7.35 -4.02 12.23
CA LEU A 72 7.68 -2.72 12.84
C LEU A 72 7.05 -2.56 14.23
N ALA A 73 5.74 -2.83 14.33
CA ALA A 73 5.03 -2.71 15.59
C ALA A 73 5.58 -3.69 16.65
N ALA A 74 5.98 -4.90 16.23
CA ALA A 74 6.66 -5.85 17.10
C ALA A 74 8.02 -5.31 17.58
N ASP A 75 8.86 -4.78 16.68
CA ASP A 75 10.18 -4.21 17.02
C ASP A 75 10.07 -3.03 18.00
N LEU A 76 9.09 -2.16 17.80
CA LEU A 76 8.80 -1.03 18.69
C LEU A 76 8.30 -1.48 20.08
N SER A 77 7.59 -2.61 20.15
CA SER A 77 7.02 -3.14 21.40
C SER A 77 7.99 -3.99 22.22
N GLN A 78 8.94 -4.66 21.56
CA GLN A 78 9.87 -5.61 22.17
C GLN A 78 11.23 -4.99 22.49
N GLY A 79 11.36 -3.66 22.35
CA GLY A 79 12.58 -2.94 22.67
C GLY A 79 13.70 -3.06 21.62
N GLY A 80 13.45 -3.63 20.43
CA GLY A 80 14.45 -3.68 19.36
C GLY A 80 14.89 -2.28 18.92
N ALA A 81 13.95 -1.33 18.93
CA ALA A 81 14.23 0.09 18.71
C ALA A 81 15.18 0.72 19.77
N GLN A 82 15.26 0.18 20.99
CA GLN A 82 16.11 0.73 22.06
C GLN A 82 17.59 0.54 21.75
N LEU A 83 17.94 -0.60 21.14
CA LEU A 83 19.31 -0.92 20.75
C LEU A 83 19.89 0.10 19.75
N PHE A 84 19.03 0.73 18.97
CA PHE A 84 19.43 1.70 17.95
C PHE A 84 19.27 3.14 18.39
N LEU A 85 18.28 3.44 19.23
CA LEU A 85 18.03 4.79 19.74
C LEU A 85 18.88 5.14 20.97
N SER A 86 19.56 4.16 21.56
CA SER A 86 20.63 4.36 22.56
C SER A 86 21.96 4.77 21.92
N GLN A 87 22.12 4.59 20.61
CA GLN A 87 23.24 5.10 19.83
C GLN A 87 22.90 6.50 19.28
N PRO A 88 23.89 7.31 18.84
CA PRO A 88 23.67 8.70 18.36
C PRO A 88 23.00 8.74 16.98
N ILE A 89 21.80 8.16 16.85
CA ILE A 89 20.98 8.13 15.65
C ILE A 89 19.70 8.91 15.90
N SER A 90 19.31 9.71 14.91
CA SER A 90 18.05 10.42 14.99
C SER A 90 16.88 9.43 14.86
N ARG A 91 15.84 9.61 15.68
CA ARG A 91 14.57 8.86 15.58
C ARG A 91 13.99 8.89 14.16
N VAL A 92 14.19 10.01 13.48
CA VAL A 92 13.78 10.20 12.08
C VAL A 92 14.52 9.27 11.14
N THR A 93 15.84 9.08 11.31
CA THR A 93 16.64 8.15 10.47
C THR A 93 16.18 6.71 10.65
N TYR A 94 15.87 6.29 11.88
CA TYR A 94 15.32 4.95 12.15
C TYR A 94 13.97 4.76 11.46
N VAL A 95 13.06 5.73 11.58
CA VAL A 95 11.74 5.66 10.94
C VAL A 95 11.83 5.68 9.41
N LEU A 96 12.73 6.49 8.84
CA LEU A 96 12.99 6.47 7.39
C LEU A 96 13.52 5.11 6.90
N ALA A 97 14.36 4.43 7.69
CA ALA A 97 14.81 3.08 7.36
C ALA A 97 13.63 2.11 7.27
N TRP A 98 12.72 2.17 8.25
CA TRP A 98 11.50 1.37 8.25
C TRP A 98 10.55 1.73 7.12
N ILE A 99 10.34 3.00 6.79
CA ILE A 99 9.51 3.41 5.65
C ILE A 99 10.07 2.83 4.35
N LEU A 100 11.38 2.95 4.13
CA LEU A 100 12.01 2.42 2.93
C LEU A 100 11.90 0.89 2.86
N ALA A 101 12.06 0.19 3.98
CA ALA A 101 11.97 -1.27 4.00
C ALA A 101 10.53 -1.80 3.94
N SER A 102 9.56 -1.11 4.54
CA SER A 102 8.17 -1.59 4.65
C SER A 102 7.25 -1.08 3.53
N LEU A 103 7.51 0.11 2.97
CA LEU A 103 6.75 0.66 1.85
C LEU A 103 7.59 0.64 0.58
N GLY A 104 8.80 1.19 0.62
CA GLY A 104 9.66 1.34 -0.57
C GLY A 104 10.02 0.01 -1.23
N THR A 105 10.58 -0.93 -0.47
CA THR A 105 11.00 -2.24 -0.99
C THR A 105 9.82 -3.05 -1.56
N PRO A 106 8.69 -3.24 -0.85
CA PRO A 106 7.53 -3.93 -1.42
C PRO A 106 6.97 -3.26 -2.67
N THR A 107 6.91 -1.92 -2.70
CA THR A 107 6.46 -1.17 -3.89
C THR A 107 7.38 -1.45 -5.08
N LEU A 108 8.70 -1.39 -4.86
CA LEU A 108 9.68 -1.63 -5.91
C LEU A 108 9.60 -3.07 -6.43
N ILE A 109 9.50 -4.06 -5.53
CA ILE A 109 9.34 -5.47 -5.91
C ILE A 109 8.06 -5.65 -6.72
N PHE A 110 6.93 -5.06 -6.30
CA PHE A 110 5.66 -5.13 -6.99
C PHE A 110 5.70 -4.52 -8.40
N VAL A 111 6.29 -3.33 -8.54
CA VAL A 111 6.46 -2.68 -9.85
C VAL A 111 7.34 -3.52 -10.75
N LEU A 112 8.50 -3.99 -10.25
CA LEU A 112 9.41 -4.82 -11.04
C LEU A 112 8.80 -6.16 -11.41
N SER A 113 7.98 -6.78 -10.54
CA SER A 113 7.31 -8.05 -10.85
C SER A 113 6.28 -7.95 -11.98
N ILE A 114 5.76 -6.75 -12.24
CA ILE A 114 4.83 -6.50 -13.34
C ILE A 114 5.59 -6.02 -14.59
N VAL A 115 6.50 -5.06 -14.42
CA VAL A 115 7.21 -4.41 -15.53
C VAL A 115 8.19 -5.37 -16.21
N LEU A 116 8.96 -6.17 -15.46
CA LEU A 116 9.98 -7.05 -16.05
C LEU A 116 9.38 -8.10 -17.00
N PRO A 117 8.34 -8.87 -16.60
CA PRO A 117 7.71 -9.82 -17.53
C PRO A 117 7.14 -9.14 -18.77
N ILE A 118 6.51 -7.96 -18.61
CA ILE A 118 5.92 -7.22 -19.74
C ILE A 118 6.99 -6.78 -20.73
N VAL A 119 8.11 -6.21 -20.24
CA VAL A 119 9.24 -5.79 -21.09
C VAL A 119 9.83 -6.97 -21.85
N VAL A 120 9.90 -8.15 -21.24
CA VAL A 120 10.45 -9.36 -21.88
C VAL A 120 9.49 -9.93 -22.94
N ILE A 121 8.18 -9.88 -22.70
CA ILE A 121 7.16 -10.40 -23.63
C ILE A 121 6.96 -9.44 -24.81
N ASP A 122 6.60 -8.18 -24.52
CA ASP A 122 6.37 -7.13 -25.51
C ASP A 122 6.40 -5.74 -24.83
N PRO A 123 7.45 -4.93 -25.06
CA PRO A 123 7.58 -3.59 -24.49
C PRO A 123 6.43 -2.63 -24.83
N SER A 124 5.73 -2.83 -25.95
CA SER A 124 4.62 -1.97 -26.36
C SER A 124 3.43 -2.06 -25.39
N LEU A 125 3.30 -3.17 -24.66
CA LEU A 125 2.27 -3.35 -23.64
C LEU A 125 2.46 -2.45 -22.41
N LEU A 126 3.64 -1.83 -22.23
CA LEU A 126 3.85 -0.86 -21.14
C LEU A 126 2.92 0.35 -21.23
N TYR A 127 2.53 0.77 -22.44
CA TYR A 127 1.58 1.87 -22.62
C TYR A 127 0.20 1.55 -22.04
N LEU A 128 -0.17 0.27 -21.99
CA LEU A 128 -1.44 -0.21 -21.44
C LEU A 128 -1.43 -0.26 -19.89
N LEU A 129 -0.26 -0.24 -19.25
CA LEU A 129 -0.17 -0.15 -17.78
C LEU A 129 -0.63 1.21 -17.24
N SER A 130 -0.47 2.28 -18.02
CA SER A 130 -0.97 3.60 -17.63
C SER A 130 -2.49 3.59 -17.55
N SER A 131 -3.15 2.96 -18.53
CA SER A 131 -4.61 2.85 -18.58
C SER A 131 -5.20 1.78 -17.66
N SER A 132 -4.38 0.89 -17.09
CA SER A 132 -4.84 -0.16 -16.16
C SER A 132 -5.17 0.33 -14.76
N GLY A 133 -4.82 1.57 -14.43
CA GLY A 133 -4.98 2.12 -13.09
C GLY A 133 -3.93 1.65 -12.08
N LEU A 134 -2.84 1.00 -12.52
CA LEU A 134 -1.74 0.57 -11.64
C LEU A 134 -1.18 1.71 -10.79
N HIS A 135 -1.07 2.91 -11.36
CA HIS A 135 -0.62 4.10 -10.63
C HIS A 135 -1.56 4.47 -9.47
N LEU A 136 -2.87 4.29 -9.63
CA LEU A 136 -3.86 4.52 -8.57
C LEU A 136 -3.79 3.44 -7.52
N LEU A 137 -3.59 2.18 -7.93
CA LEU A 137 -3.41 1.07 -6.98
C LEU A 137 -2.20 1.34 -6.08
N ILE A 138 -1.07 1.76 -6.67
CA ILE A 138 0.14 2.11 -5.92
C ILE A 138 -0.15 3.28 -4.97
N LEU A 139 -0.78 4.34 -5.48
CA LEU A 139 -1.10 5.53 -4.68
C LEU A 139 -2.02 5.20 -3.50
N GLU A 140 -3.13 4.52 -3.75
CA GLU A 140 -4.07 4.04 -2.73
C GLU A 140 -3.35 3.16 -1.71
N THR A 141 -2.55 2.21 -2.18
CA THR A 141 -1.85 1.30 -1.28
C THR A 141 -0.83 2.03 -0.41
N LEU A 142 -0.08 2.98 -0.96
CA LEU A 142 0.88 3.78 -0.21
C LEU A 142 0.20 4.70 0.80
N GLU A 143 -0.94 5.30 0.44
CA GLU A 143 -1.74 6.15 1.33
C GLU A 143 -2.23 5.34 2.55
N LEU A 144 -2.88 4.20 2.32
CA LEU A 144 -3.40 3.35 3.40
C LEU A 144 -2.25 2.80 4.25
N SER A 145 -1.12 2.48 3.62
CA SER A 145 0.09 2.04 4.31
C SER A 145 0.69 3.12 5.20
N CYS A 146 0.65 4.39 4.80
CA CYS A 146 1.06 5.50 5.66
C CYS A 146 0.18 5.57 6.91
N PHE A 147 -1.14 5.39 6.77
CA PHE A 147 -2.05 5.33 7.92
C PHE A 147 -1.72 4.17 8.87
N ILE A 148 -1.50 2.97 8.34
CA ILE A 148 -1.15 1.79 9.15
C ILE A 148 0.21 1.98 9.81
N PHE A 149 1.17 2.61 9.13
CA PHE A 149 2.48 2.94 9.69
C PHE A 149 2.34 3.89 10.87
N LEU A 150 1.53 4.94 10.74
CA LEU A 150 1.24 5.87 11.83
C LEU A 150 0.62 5.13 13.02
N VAL A 151 -0.34 4.23 12.78
CA VAL A 151 -0.93 3.38 13.82
C VAL A 151 0.11 2.48 14.48
N ALA A 152 1.03 1.89 13.71
CA ALA A 152 2.11 1.08 14.26
C ALA A 152 3.02 1.89 15.19
N CYS A 153 3.38 3.11 14.80
CA CYS A 153 4.19 4.01 15.61
C CYS A 153 3.49 4.51 16.89
N VAL A 154 2.19 4.79 16.81
CA VAL A 154 1.41 5.34 17.93
C VAL A 154 1.01 4.23 18.90
N SER A 155 0.46 3.14 18.40
CA SER A 155 -0.06 2.05 19.23
C SER A 155 1.04 1.15 19.79
N LYS A 156 2.16 1.02 19.06
CA LYS A 156 3.22 0.04 19.33
C LYS A 156 2.66 -1.37 19.58
N ASN A 157 1.58 -1.71 18.89
CA ASN A 157 0.85 -2.97 19.11
C ASN A 157 0.65 -3.68 17.77
N ARG A 158 1.33 -4.82 17.62
CA ARG A 158 1.27 -5.66 16.42
C ARG A 158 -0.15 -6.13 16.07
N GLY A 159 -0.98 -6.41 17.07
CA GLY A 159 -2.38 -6.81 16.88
C GLY A 159 -3.24 -5.67 16.36
N ALA A 160 -3.06 -4.45 16.91
CA ALA A 160 -3.76 -3.26 16.43
C ALA A 160 -3.35 -2.91 14.99
N THR A 161 -2.05 -2.94 14.68
CA THR A 161 -1.54 -2.71 13.32
C THR A 161 -2.09 -3.71 12.32
N LEU A 162 -2.12 -5.00 12.67
CA LEU A 162 -2.69 -6.05 11.81
C LEU A 162 -4.18 -5.82 11.58
N LEU A 163 -4.95 -5.60 12.65
CA LEU A 163 -6.40 -5.39 12.57
C LEU A 163 -6.74 -4.17 11.71
N VAL A 164 -6.09 -3.04 11.95
CA VAL A 164 -6.30 -1.82 11.16
C VAL A 164 -5.90 -2.04 9.71
N GLY A 165 -4.79 -2.74 9.45
CA GLY A 165 -4.38 -3.08 8.09
C GLY A 165 -5.43 -3.93 7.36
N LEU A 166 -5.94 -4.99 8.02
CA LEU A 166 -6.97 -5.84 7.44
C LEU A 166 -8.28 -5.08 7.21
N LEU A 167 -8.67 -4.21 8.15
CA LEU A 167 -9.86 -3.38 8.02
C LEU A 167 -9.75 -2.42 6.84
N LEU A 168 -8.66 -1.66 6.76
CA LEU A 168 -8.45 -0.64 5.72
C LEU A 168 -8.32 -1.23 4.32
N PHE A 169 -7.64 -2.37 4.16
CA PHE A 169 -7.40 -2.96 2.83
C PHE A 169 -8.50 -3.93 2.38
N PHE A 170 -9.21 -4.62 3.28
CA PHE A 170 -10.10 -5.73 2.88
C PHE A 170 -11.54 -5.60 3.33
N ILE A 171 -11.84 -4.85 4.39
CA ILE A 171 -13.21 -4.79 4.92
C ILE A 171 -13.86 -3.47 4.51
N LEU A 172 -13.28 -2.34 4.92
CA LEU A 172 -13.80 -1.00 4.67
C LEU A 172 -14.02 -0.66 3.20
N PRO A 173 -13.13 -1.02 2.25
CA PRO A 173 -13.34 -0.68 0.85
C PRO A 173 -14.58 -1.33 0.24
N PHE A 174 -15.06 -2.44 0.81
CA PHE A 174 -16.26 -3.12 0.35
C PHE A 174 -17.49 -2.73 1.17
N MET A 175 -17.31 -2.53 2.48
CA MET A 175 -18.41 -2.15 3.38
C MET A 175 -18.87 -0.71 3.14
N ILE A 176 -17.98 0.24 2.87
CA ILE A 176 -18.36 1.65 2.69
C ILE A 176 -19.30 1.82 1.47
N PRO A 177 -18.96 1.35 0.26
CA PRO A 177 -19.87 1.46 -0.88
C PRO A 177 -21.21 0.73 -0.66
N LEU A 178 -21.17 -0.44 -0.03
CA LEU A 178 -22.37 -1.22 0.28
C LEU A 178 -23.32 -0.44 1.19
N LEU A 179 -22.80 0.14 2.29
CA LEU A 179 -23.58 0.96 3.21
C LEU A 179 -24.14 2.21 2.52
N LEU A 180 -23.34 2.88 1.69
CA LEU A 180 -23.80 4.04 0.93
C LEU A 180 -24.95 3.68 -0.02
N MET A 181 -24.91 2.50 -0.64
CA MET A 181 -26.02 2.00 -1.48
C MET A 181 -27.28 1.66 -0.69
N MET A 182 -27.14 1.17 0.54
CA MET A 182 -28.29 0.84 1.40
C MET A 182 -28.96 2.09 1.99
N ILE A 183 -28.17 3.12 2.35
CA ILE A 183 -28.66 4.35 2.99
C ILE A 183 -29.33 5.27 1.97
N TYR A 184 -28.77 5.39 0.77
CA TYR A 184 -29.28 6.29 -0.26
C TYR A 184 -30.05 5.51 -1.33
N SER A 185 -31.38 5.57 -1.25
CA SER A 185 -32.27 5.05 -2.29
C SER A 185 -31.93 5.68 -3.66
N PRO A 186 -32.00 4.91 -4.77
CA PRO A 186 -31.76 5.42 -6.12
C PRO A 186 -32.70 6.56 -6.55
N ILE A 187 -33.75 6.87 -5.76
CA ILE A 187 -34.83 7.78 -6.18
C ILE A 187 -34.78 9.16 -5.50
N GLY A 188 -34.02 9.38 -4.40
CA GLY A 188 -34.30 10.54 -3.53
C GLY A 188 -33.15 11.40 -2.99
N ALA A 189 -31.88 10.98 -3.09
CA ALA A 189 -30.79 11.71 -2.43
C ALA A 189 -29.49 11.65 -3.24
N GLN A 190 -29.46 12.40 -4.34
CA GLN A 190 -28.31 12.43 -5.26
C GLN A 190 -27.11 13.24 -4.71
N PRO A 191 -27.22 14.49 -4.24
CA PRO A 191 -26.03 15.30 -3.95
C PRO A 191 -25.21 14.84 -2.74
N MET A 192 -25.85 14.39 -1.66
CA MET A 192 -25.14 13.89 -0.47
C MET A 192 -24.47 12.54 -0.72
N ARG A 193 -25.13 11.68 -1.51
CA ARG A 193 -24.57 10.41 -1.97
C ARG A 193 -23.33 10.67 -2.81
N ASP A 194 -23.41 11.57 -3.78
CA ASP A 194 -22.30 11.90 -4.69
C ASP A 194 -21.10 12.45 -3.91
N TYR A 195 -21.33 13.35 -2.95
CA TYR A 195 -20.26 13.86 -2.06
C TYR A 195 -19.57 12.75 -1.25
N LEU A 196 -20.34 11.83 -0.66
CA LEU A 196 -19.75 10.72 0.11
C LEU A 196 -18.99 9.72 -0.77
N PHE A 197 -19.43 9.52 -2.02
CA PHE A 197 -18.66 8.76 -3.02
C PHE A 197 -17.37 9.49 -3.44
N GLU A 198 -17.36 10.82 -3.49
CA GLU A 198 -16.13 11.60 -3.71
C GLU A 198 -15.14 11.48 -2.53
N VAL A 199 -15.64 11.53 -1.30
CA VAL A 199 -14.80 11.27 -0.11
C VAL A 199 -14.24 9.85 -0.15
N TYR A 200 -15.06 8.85 -0.48
CA TYR A 200 -14.59 7.49 -0.67
C TYR A 200 -13.52 7.41 -1.78
N ALA A 201 -13.69 8.13 -2.88
CA ALA A 201 -12.72 8.17 -3.98
C ALA A 201 -11.36 8.80 -3.59
N VAL A 202 -11.31 9.62 -2.53
CA VAL A 202 -10.05 10.16 -1.98
C VAL A 202 -9.30 9.12 -1.15
N PHE A 203 -9.99 8.23 -0.43
CA PHE A 203 -9.34 7.15 0.33
C PHE A 203 -9.07 5.91 -0.53
N TYR A 204 -9.92 5.65 -1.52
CA TYR A 204 -9.89 4.43 -2.32
C TYR A 204 -10.01 4.72 -3.83
N PRO A 205 -9.08 5.51 -4.42
CA PRO A 205 -9.19 5.96 -5.81
C PRO A 205 -9.16 4.81 -6.83
N PHE A 206 -8.38 3.75 -6.59
CA PHE A 206 -8.31 2.60 -7.49
C PHE A 206 -9.59 1.78 -7.43
N ARG A 207 -10.06 1.45 -6.22
CA ARG A 207 -11.30 0.68 -6.05
C ARG A 207 -12.52 1.45 -6.50
N TYR A 208 -12.54 2.76 -6.28
CA TYR A 208 -13.58 3.64 -6.83
C TYR A 208 -13.61 3.58 -8.36
N ALA A 209 -12.45 3.62 -9.02
CA ALA A 209 -12.35 3.51 -10.48
C ALA A 209 -12.87 2.17 -11.02
N LEU A 210 -12.65 1.07 -10.28
CA LEU A 210 -13.19 -0.24 -10.63
C LEU A 210 -14.73 -0.27 -10.49
N ILE A 211 -15.26 0.27 -9.40
CA ILE A 211 -16.72 0.31 -9.14
C ILE A 211 -17.44 1.22 -10.15
N SER A 212 -16.80 2.31 -10.57
CA SER A 212 -17.38 3.28 -11.50
C SER A 212 -17.25 2.86 -12.98
N PHE A 213 -16.78 1.63 -13.26
CA PHE A 213 -16.52 1.11 -14.60
C PHE A 213 -15.68 2.05 -15.47
N GLY A 214 -14.67 2.70 -14.87
CA GLY A 214 -13.79 3.61 -15.60
C GLY A 214 -14.44 4.93 -16.03
N ARG A 215 -15.57 5.34 -15.44
CA ARG A 215 -15.99 6.76 -15.52
C ARG A 215 -14.83 7.61 -14.98
N ASN A 216 -14.40 8.57 -15.80
CA ASN A 216 -13.22 9.42 -15.57
C ASN A 216 -13.01 9.69 -14.08
N ILE A 217 -11.91 9.15 -13.56
CA ILE A 217 -11.44 9.48 -12.23
C ILE A 217 -11.23 10.99 -12.24
N ASN A 218 -11.98 11.67 -11.39
CA ASN A 218 -11.85 13.10 -11.28
C ASN A 218 -10.43 13.41 -10.81
N SER A 219 -9.74 14.34 -11.47
CA SER A 219 -8.38 14.76 -11.08
C SER A 219 -8.33 15.15 -9.60
N ALA A 220 -9.46 15.61 -9.05
CA ALA A 220 -9.68 15.87 -7.64
C ALA A 220 -9.38 14.67 -6.72
N SER A 221 -9.79 13.45 -7.06
CA SER A 221 -9.57 12.26 -6.20
C SER A 221 -8.09 11.88 -6.14
N TYR A 222 -7.39 11.95 -7.28
CA TYR A 222 -5.94 11.71 -7.35
C TYR A 222 -5.16 12.73 -6.52
N VAL A 223 -5.48 14.02 -6.67
CA VAL A 223 -4.87 15.11 -5.89
C VAL A 223 -5.19 14.96 -4.40
N GLY A 224 -6.44 14.67 -4.05
CA GLY A 224 -6.88 14.46 -2.67
C GLY A 224 -6.12 13.33 -2.00
N THR A 225 -6.03 12.16 -2.65
CA THR A 225 -5.28 11.00 -2.13
C THR A 225 -3.81 11.35 -1.92
N THR A 226 -3.19 12.03 -2.89
CA THR A 226 -1.79 12.45 -2.80
C THR A 226 -1.56 13.41 -1.65
N MET A 227 -2.44 14.40 -1.47
CA MET A 227 -2.35 15.34 -0.35
C MET A 227 -2.51 14.62 0.98
N LEU A 228 -3.48 13.70 1.09
CA LEU A 228 -3.71 12.92 2.30
C LEU A 228 -2.49 12.05 2.65
N MET A 229 -1.90 11.39 1.66
CA MET A 229 -0.66 10.62 1.83
C MET A 229 0.49 11.51 2.33
N LEU A 230 0.73 12.66 1.68
CA LEU A 230 1.78 13.60 2.08
C LEU A 230 1.57 14.15 3.50
N THR A 231 0.32 14.45 3.85
CA THR A 231 -0.03 14.95 5.18
C THR A 231 0.21 13.88 6.24
N THR A 232 -0.21 12.64 5.98
CA THR A 232 0.00 11.50 6.87
C THR A 232 1.48 11.18 7.01
N PHE A 233 2.24 11.24 5.92
CA PHE A 233 3.70 11.11 5.93
C PHE A 233 4.38 12.19 6.78
N ALA A 234 3.97 13.45 6.63
CA ALA A 234 4.48 14.55 7.45
C ALA A 234 4.15 14.33 8.94
N LEU A 235 2.96 13.82 9.26
CA LEU A 235 2.56 13.47 10.63
C LEU A 235 3.43 12.33 11.20
N ILE A 236 3.75 11.31 10.41
CA ILE A 236 4.68 10.23 10.83
C ILE A 236 6.03 10.83 11.20
N LEU A 237 6.62 11.67 10.33
CA LEU A 237 7.93 12.28 10.60
C LEU A 237 7.89 13.21 11.82
N PHE A 238 6.84 14.01 11.95
CA PHE A 238 6.64 14.91 13.08
C PHE A 238 6.50 14.15 14.41
N TYR A 239 5.65 13.13 14.43
CA TYR A 239 5.46 12.24 15.58
C TYR A 239 6.78 11.56 15.95
N SER A 240 7.49 11.03 14.95
CA SER A 240 8.77 10.34 15.14
C SER A 240 9.83 11.23 15.78
N LYS A 241 9.89 12.49 15.37
CA LYS A 241 10.82 13.47 15.92
C LYS A 241 10.51 13.82 17.38
N ARG A 242 9.22 13.95 17.73
CA ARG A 242 8.81 14.51 19.03
C ARG A 242 8.43 13.48 20.10
N ARG A 243 7.79 12.39 19.73
CA ARG A 243 7.07 11.49 20.66
C ARG A 243 7.41 10.02 20.54
N LEU A 244 8.26 9.62 19.58
CA LEU A 244 8.73 8.24 19.51
C LEU A 244 9.71 7.96 20.67
N GLU A 245 9.14 7.73 21.84
CA GLU A 245 9.83 7.25 23.03
C GLU A 245 9.93 5.74 22.95
N VAL A 246 11.07 5.20 23.33
CA VAL A 246 11.27 3.76 23.37
C VAL A 246 11.09 3.33 24.82
N THR A 247 10.00 2.62 25.08
CA THR A 247 9.67 2.01 26.38
C THR A 247 10.43 0.72 26.56
#